data_AF-A0ABD4Z7M2-F1
#
_entry.id   AF-A0ABD4Z7M2-F1
#
_cell.length_a   1.000
_cell.length_b   1.000
_cell.length_c   1.000
_cell.angle_alpha   90.00
_cell.angle_beta   90.00
_cell.angle_gamma   90.00
#
_symmetry.space_group_name_H-M   'P 1'
#
loop_
_entity.id
_entity.type
_entity.pdbx_description
1 polymer ?
#
loop_
_entity_poly.entity_id
_entity_poly.type
_entity_poly.pdbx_seq_one_letter_code
_entity_poly.pdbx_strand_id
1 'polypeptide(L)'
;MAMYGIPVLILREGTSRTHGREALRANIMAARILSEILRTSLGPKGLDKMLVDSFGDITVTNDGAAIVKEMEVQHPAAKLLVEAAKAVDAEVGDGTTSAVVLAGALLDKAEQLLDQGIHPTTIIEGYKKALSRALEILDEIGMKVYVGDLDKPEEREKTKAEIKKALYTTLASKYIATPDVIDKLMDMVIEAAFRVAEKRPDGTYDVKLDMVKIEKKRGGS
;
A
#
# COMPACT_ATOMS: atom_id res chain seq x y z
N MET A 1 -10.27 -55.98 12.68
CA MET A 1 -10.66 -54.69 13.27
C MET A 1 -9.38 -53.89 13.48
N ALA A 2 -9.01 -53.03 12.54
CA ALA A 2 -7.76 -52.25 12.65
C ALA A 2 -7.93 -51.19 13.74
N MET A 3 -7.08 -51.25 14.78
CA MET A 3 -6.95 -50.18 15.77
C MET A 3 -6.51 -48.91 15.05
N TYR A 4 -7.44 -47.97 14.87
CA TYR A 4 -7.10 -46.58 14.55
C TYR A 4 -6.36 -46.02 15.77
N GLY A 5 -5.04 -45.89 15.65
CA GLY A 5 -4.22 -45.23 16.66
C GLY A 5 -4.69 -43.79 16.83
N ILE A 6 -5.15 -43.44 18.03
CA ILE A 6 -5.47 -42.06 18.37
C ILE A 6 -4.15 -41.28 18.26
N PRO A 7 -4.04 -40.27 17.40
CA PRO A 7 -2.80 -39.53 17.25
C PRO A 7 -2.47 -38.81 18.57
N VAL A 8 -1.35 -39.19 19.19
CA VAL A 8 -0.82 -38.54 20.39
C VAL A 8 -0.14 -37.24 19.94
N LEU A 9 -0.72 -36.11 20.31
CA LEU A 9 -0.18 -34.79 20.02
C LEU A 9 0.94 -34.47 21.03
N ILE A 10 2.20 -34.62 20.64
CA ILE A 10 3.35 -34.23 21.47
C ILE A 10 3.62 -32.74 21.25
N LEU A 11 3.25 -31.91 22.23
CA LEU A 11 3.61 -30.49 22.30
C LEU A 11 4.62 -30.27 23.42
N ARG A 12 5.51 -29.28 23.27
CA ARG A 12 6.44 -28.87 24.33
C ARG A 12 5.64 -28.28 25.50
N GLU A 13 6.02 -28.58 26.74
CA GLU A 13 5.37 -27.99 27.92
C GLU A 13 5.35 -26.45 27.81
N GLY A 14 4.18 -25.86 28.07
CA GLY A 14 3.92 -24.41 27.89
C GLY A 14 3.41 -24.00 26.51
N THR A 15 3.21 -24.92 25.57
CA THR A 15 2.61 -24.60 24.26
C THR A 15 1.11 -24.34 24.40
N SER A 16 0.66 -23.12 24.09
CA SER A 16 -0.76 -22.79 23.94
C SER A 16 -1.18 -22.92 22.47
N ARG A 17 -2.41 -23.37 22.24
CA ARG A 17 -2.95 -23.57 20.88
C ARG A 17 -4.36 -23.00 20.81
N THR A 18 -4.53 -21.95 20.01
CA THR A 18 -5.83 -21.36 19.69
C THR A 18 -6.40 -21.97 18.41
N HIS A 19 -7.71 -22.21 18.40
CA HIS A 19 -8.38 -22.95 17.32
C HIS A 19 -9.71 -22.38 16.88
N GLY A 20 -10.08 -22.73 15.65
CA GLY A 20 -11.40 -22.44 15.09
C GLY A 20 -11.70 -20.94 15.06
N ARG A 21 -12.89 -20.58 15.55
CA ARG A 21 -13.40 -19.20 15.51
C ARG A 21 -12.57 -18.23 16.35
N GLU A 22 -12.01 -18.68 17.47
CA GLU A 22 -11.21 -17.81 18.34
C GLU A 22 -9.92 -17.36 17.65
N ALA A 23 -9.20 -18.30 17.02
CA ALA A 23 -8.01 -17.98 16.23
C ALA A 23 -8.34 -17.06 15.04
N LEU A 24 -9.46 -17.31 14.35
CA LEU A 24 -9.92 -16.45 13.25
C LEU A 24 -10.20 -15.02 13.72
N ARG A 25 -10.91 -14.85 14.84
CA ARG A 25 -11.20 -13.53 15.41
C ARG A 25 -9.94 -12.80 15.86
N ALA A 26 -9.00 -13.50 16.50
CA ALA A 26 -7.70 -12.92 16.86
C ALA A 26 -6.94 -12.40 15.63
N ASN A 27 -6.93 -13.18 14.53
CA ASN A 27 -6.32 -12.77 13.27
C ASN A 27 -6.97 -11.51 12.69
N ILE A 28 -8.31 -11.48 12.65
CA ILE A 28 -9.08 -10.33 12.14
C ILE A 28 -8.83 -9.10 13.02
N MET A 29 -8.85 -9.25 14.34
CA MET A 29 -8.62 -8.17 15.29
C MET A 29 -7.24 -7.53 15.10
N ALA A 30 -6.18 -8.34 14.96
CA ALA A 30 -4.84 -7.83 14.73
C ALA A 30 -4.74 -6.99 13.44
N ALA A 31 -5.37 -7.45 12.36
CA ALA A 31 -5.44 -6.72 11.11
C ALA A 31 -6.27 -5.42 11.21
N ARG A 32 -7.38 -5.46 11.94
CA ARG A 32 -8.24 -4.29 12.18
C ARG A 32 -7.51 -3.21 12.95
N ILE A 33 -6.78 -3.56 14.02
CA ILE A 33 -5.99 -2.61 14.80
C ILE A 33 -4.96 -1.91 13.90
N LEU A 34 -4.26 -2.65 13.05
CA LEU A 34 -3.29 -2.05 12.13
C LEU A 34 -3.95 -1.07 11.14
N SER A 35 -5.11 -1.45 10.60
CA SER A 35 -5.91 -0.57 9.74
C SER A 35 -6.39 0.69 10.46
N GLU A 36 -6.86 0.59 11.71
CA GLU A 36 -7.30 1.73 12.51
C GLU A 36 -6.16 2.71 12.80
N ILE A 37 -4.96 2.20 13.08
CA ILE A 37 -3.76 3.02 13.26
C ILE A 37 -3.49 3.82 11.98
N LEU A 38 -3.47 3.18 10.82
CA LEU A 38 -3.19 3.85 9.54
C LEU A 38 -4.32 4.72 9.01
N ARG A 39 -5.57 4.49 9.44
CA ARG A 39 -6.74 5.22 8.93
C ARG A 39 -6.64 6.73 9.07
N THR A 40 -6.05 7.23 10.16
CA THR A 40 -5.89 8.68 10.39
C THR A 40 -4.85 9.35 9.49
N SER A 41 -4.04 8.53 8.80
CA SER A 41 -2.96 8.93 7.90
C SER A 41 -3.40 8.86 6.43
N LEU A 42 -4.62 8.36 6.17
CA LEU A 42 -5.16 8.26 4.82
C LEU A 42 -5.84 9.58 4.38
N GLY A 43 -5.41 10.11 3.23
CA GLY A 43 -6.03 11.25 2.56
C GLY A 43 -5.24 12.57 2.66
N PRO A 44 -5.71 13.65 2.01
CA PRO A 44 -4.98 14.93 1.93
C PRO A 44 -4.91 15.70 3.26
N LYS A 45 -5.75 15.33 4.23
CA LYS A 45 -5.70 15.82 5.62
C LYS A 45 -5.24 14.73 6.58
N GLY A 46 -4.53 13.71 6.06
CA GLY A 46 -3.91 12.67 6.86
C GLY A 46 -2.90 13.29 7.81
N LEU A 47 -2.81 12.72 9.02
CA LEU A 47 -1.88 13.17 10.03
C LEU A 47 -0.60 12.33 9.97
N ASP A 48 0.54 13.02 10.08
CA ASP A 48 1.82 12.38 10.28
C ASP A 48 1.85 11.59 11.60
N LYS A 49 2.57 10.47 11.60
CA LYS A 49 2.86 9.71 12.81
C LYS A 49 4.30 9.94 13.21
N MET A 50 4.49 10.25 14.49
CA MET A 50 5.80 10.23 15.13
C MET A 50 6.08 8.81 15.59
N LEU A 51 7.15 8.24 15.06
CA LEU A 51 7.66 6.91 15.38
C LEU A 51 8.98 7.11 16.13
N VAL A 52 9.12 6.40 17.23
CA VAL A 52 10.34 6.40 18.04
C VAL A 52 10.85 4.97 18.04
N ASP A 53 12.07 4.78 17.55
CA ASP A 53 12.68 3.46 17.52
C ASP A 53 13.26 3.07 18.89
N SER A 54 13.80 1.86 18.98
CA SER A 54 14.44 1.34 20.20
C SER A 54 15.73 2.07 20.59
N PHE A 55 16.36 2.81 19.66
CA PHE A 55 17.57 3.60 19.87
C PHE A 55 17.27 5.07 20.21
N GLY A 56 16.01 5.49 20.14
CA GLY A 56 15.56 6.86 20.37
C GLY A 56 15.57 7.76 19.14
N ASP A 57 15.84 7.23 17.94
CA ASP A 57 15.71 7.96 16.69
C ASP A 57 14.23 8.23 16.39
N ILE A 58 13.94 9.49 16.03
CA ILE A 58 12.57 9.96 15.79
C ILE A 58 12.36 10.10 14.28
N THR A 59 11.37 9.37 13.77
CA THR A 59 10.91 9.48 12.38
C THR A 59 9.47 9.99 12.37
N VAL A 60 9.22 11.08 11.66
CA VAL A 60 7.87 11.63 11.45
C VAL A 60 7.47 11.42 10.00
N THR A 61 6.42 10.66 9.75
CA THR A 61 5.97 10.35 8.38
C THR A 61 4.48 10.01 8.31
N ASN A 62 3.86 10.32 7.18
CA ASN A 62 2.52 9.87 6.80
C ASN A 62 2.54 8.63 5.89
N ASP A 63 3.72 8.18 5.46
CA ASP A 63 3.82 7.03 4.56
C ASP A 63 3.48 5.71 5.27
N GLY A 64 2.45 5.02 4.78
CA GLY A 64 1.94 3.79 5.36
C GLY A 64 2.99 2.69 5.41
N ALA A 65 3.78 2.52 4.35
CA ALA A 65 4.82 1.50 4.28
C ALA A 65 5.94 1.76 5.30
N ALA A 66 6.41 3.01 5.40
CA ALA A 66 7.36 3.40 6.44
C ALA A 66 6.79 3.18 7.85
N ILE A 67 5.54 3.58 8.12
CA ILE A 67 4.90 3.39 9.43
C ILE A 67 4.89 1.91 9.82
N VAL A 68 4.40 1.03 8.94
CA VAL A 68 4.29 -0.40 9.27
C VAL A 68 5.62 -1.12 9.32
N LYS A 69 6.66 -0.57 8.69
CA LYS A 69 8.03 -1.10 8.74
C LYS A 69 8.71 -0.82 10.07
N GLU A 70 8.54 0.39 10.60
CA GLU A 70 9.10 0.79 11.90
C GLU A 70 8.31 0.22 13.08
N MET A 71 7.04 -0.14 12.88
CA MET A 71 6.23 -0.81 13.90
C MET A 71 6.67 -2.27 14.12
N GLU A 72 7.03 -2.63 15.36
CA GLU A 72 7.34 -4.00 15.75
C GLU A 72 6.07 -4.86 15.90
N VAL A 73 5.54 -5.36 14.78
CA VAL A 73 4.34 -6.20 14.75
C VAL A 73 4.65 -7.67 15.06
N GLN A 74 4.17 -8.16 16.21
CA GLN A 74 4.35 -9.55 16.64
C GLN A 74 3.33 -10.52 16.05
N HIS A 75 2.10 -10.06 15.82
CA HIS A 75 1.00 -10.95 15.43
C HIS A 75 1.15 -11.42 13.97
N PRO A 76 1.13 -12.74 13.67
CA PRO A 76 1.38 -13.27 12.32
C PRO A 76 0.46 -12.69 11.23
N ALA A 77 -0.85 -12.59 11.52
CA ALA A 77 -1.81 -12.02 10.57
C ALA A 77 -1.52 -10.55 10.22
N ALA A 78 -1.08 -9.75 11.20
CA ALA A 78 -0.72 -8.36 10.94
C ALA A 78 0.62 -8.27 10.20
N LYS A 79 1.58 -9.16 10.48
CA LYS A 79 2.83 -9.26 9.71
C LYS A 79 2.58 -9.56 8.23
N LEU A 80 1.59 -10.40 7.90
CA LEU A 80 1.19 -10.61 6.49
C LEU A 80 0.72 -9.32 5.82
N LEU A 81 -0.01 -8.45 6.52
CA LEU A 81 -0.43 -7.15 5.99
C LEU A 81 0.75 -6.17 5.84
N VAL A 82 1.71 -6.21 6.76
CA VAL A 82 2.96 -5.43 6.66
C VAL A 82 3.71 -5.81 5.37
N GLU A 83 3.88 -7.10 5.10
CA GLU A 83 4.55 -7.56 3.88
C GLU A 83 3.75 -7.23 2.61
N ALA A 84 2.41 -7.29 2.66
CA ALA A 84 1.57 -6.85 1.55
C ALA A 84 1.74 -5.34 1.27
N ALA A 85 1.82 -4.51 2.31
CA ALA A 85 2.06 -3.07 2.16
C ALA A 85 3.44 -2.79 1.54
N LYS A 86 4.48 -3.51 1.96
CA LYS A 86 5.83 -3.42 1.36
C LYS A 86 5.85 -3.84 -0.10
N ALA A 87 5.09 -4.88 -0.46
CA ALA A 87 4.99 -5.32 -1.85
C ALA A 87 4.32 -4.23 -2.73
N VAL A 88 3.24 -3.60 -2.24
CA VAL A 88 2.60 -2.47 -2.95
C VAL A 88 3.55 -1.29 -3.09
N ASP A 89 4.33 -0.99 -2.04
CA ASP A 89 5.35 0.06 -2.08
C ASP A 89 6.43 -0.21 -3.12
N ALA A 90 6.90 -1.45 -3.23
CA ALA A 90 7.92 -1.84 -4.19
C ALA A 90 7.42 -1.81 -5.65
N GLU A 91 6.17 -2.22 -5.89
CA GLU A 91 5.60 -2.31 -7.24
C GLU A 91 5.09 -0.96 -7.77
N VAL A 92 4.44 -0.15 -6.92
CA VAL A 92 3.74 1.08 -7.35
C VAL A 92 4.29 2.33 -6.66
N GLY A 93 4.77 2.22 -5.41
CA GLY A 93 5.28 3.36 -4.63
C GLY A 93 4.20 4.31 -4.11
N ASP A 94 2.91 3.96 -4.25
CA ASP A 94 1.77 4.67 -3.69
C ASP A 94 0.64 3.71 -3.30
N GLY A 95 -0.32 4.18 -2.49
CA GLY A 95 -1.48 3.39 -2.08
C GLY A 95 -1.21 2.38 -0.97
N THR A 96 -0.03 2.41 -0.35
CA THR A 96 0.40 1.54 0.76
C THR A 96 -0.58 1.62 1.94
N THR A 97 -0.93 2.83 2.37
CA THR A 97 -1.93 3.08 3.42
C THR A 97 -3.32 2.56 3.03
N SER A 98 -3.77 2.86 1.79
CA SER A 98 -5.07 2.44 1.28
C SER A 98 -5.22 0.91 1.24
N ALA A 99 -4.17 0.20 0.84
CA ALA A 99 -4.17 -1.26 0.75
C ALA A 99 -4.40 -1.91 2.12
N VAL A 100 -3.70 -1.44 3.17
CA VAL A 100 -3.87 -1.96 4.54
C VAL A 100 -5.24 -1.59 5.10
N VAL A 101 -5.68 -0.35 4.88
CA VAL A 101 -6.99 0.12 5.36
C VAL A 101 -8.13 -0.69 4.72
N LEU A 102 -8.05 -0.91 3.41
CA LEU A 102 -9.01 -1.72 2.65
C LEU A 102 -9.02 -3.18 3.14
N ALA A 103 -7.86 -3.79 3.36
CA ALA A 103 -7.77 -5.16 3.88
C ALA A 103 -8.43 -5.27 5.26
N GLY A 104 -8.16 -4.32 6.16
CA GLY A 104 -8.82 -4.29 7.48
C GLY A 104 -10.34 -4.13 7.39
N ALA A 105 -10.83 -3.29 6.46
CA ALA A 105 -12.27 -3.11 6.24
C ALA A 105 -12.94 -4.39 5.68
N LEU A 106 -12.29 -5.09 4.75
CA LEU A 106 -12.78 -6.37 4.24
C LEU A 106 -12.82 -7.42 5.35
N LEU A 107 -11.82 -7.47 6.23
CA LEU A 107 -11.79 -8.42 7.34
C LEU A 107 -12.86 -8.12 8.40
N ASP A 108 -13.14 -6.85 8.69
CA ASP A 108 -14.26 -6.43 9.55
C ASP A 108 -15.62 -6.89 8.98
N LYS A 109 -15.82 -6.75 7.66
CA LYS A 109 -17.03 -7.27 7.00
C LYS A 109 -17.08 -8.79 6.96
N ALA A 110 -15.94 -9.46 6.79
CA ALA A 110 -15.87 -10.91 6.86
C ALA A 110 -16.26 -11.42 8.25
N GLU A 111 -15.85 -10.74 9.33
CA GLU A 111 -16.25 -11.10 10.70
C GLU A 111 -17.77 -11.13 10.88
N GLN A 112 -18.47 -10.12 10.34
CA GLN A 112 -19.94 -10.04 10.40
C GLN A 112 -20.61 -11.22 9.68
N LEU A 113 -20.04 -11.68 8.56
CA LEU A 113 -20.53 -12.84 7.82
C LEU A 113 -20.24 -14.15 8.55
N LEU A 114 -19.09 -14.25 9.22
CA LEU A 114 -18.74 -15.41 10.05
C LEU A 114 -19.70 -15.55 11.25
N ASP A 115 -20.12 -14.43 11.83
CA ASP A 115 -21.10 -14.40 12.93
C ASP A 115 -22.49 -14.87 12.49
N GLN A 116 -22.84 -14.65 11.22
CA GLN A 116 -24.05 -15.21 10.60
C GLN A 116 -23.92 -16.70 10.25
N GLY A 117 -22.77 -17.33 10.54
CA GLY A 117 -22.53 -18.75 10.27
C GLY A 117 -22.11 -19.06 8.84
N ILE A 118 -21.77 -18.06 8.03
CA ILE A 118 -21.27 -18.28 6.67
C ILE A 118 -19.86 -18.87 6.74
N HIS A 119 -19.60 -19.91 5.95
CA HIS A 119 -18.30 -20.57 5.94
C HIS A 119 -17.20 -19.67 5.33
N PRO A 120 -15.98 -19.60 5.90
CA PRO A 120 -14.90 -18.75 5.37
C PRO A 120 -14.62 -18.95 3.87
N THR A 121 -14.66 -20.19 3.39
CA THR A 121 -14.46 -20.51 1.96
C THR A 121 -15.45 -19.77 1.06
N THR A 122 -16.74 -19.71 1.46
CA THR A 122 -17.78 -19.01 0.71
C THR A 122 -17.54 -17.51 0.69
N ILE A 123 -17.05 -16.93 1.79
CA ILE A 123 -16.67 -15.51 1.86
C ILE A 123 -15.53 -15.22 0.90
N ILE A 124 -14.48 -16.07 0.90
CA ILE A 124 -13.32 -15.93 0.01
C ILE A 124 -13.74 -16.01 -1.46
N GLU A 125 -14.60 -16.97 -1.83
CA GLU A 125 -15.13 -17.09 -3.19
C GLU A 125 -15.95 -15.85 -3.60
N GLY A 126 -16.77 -15.33 -2.68
CA GLY A 126 -17.51 -14.08 -2.88
C GLY A 126 -16.59 -12.89 -3.13
N TYR A 127 -15.53 -12.74 -2.33
CA TYR A 127 -14.55 -11.65 -2.50
C TYR A 127 -13.75 -11.79 -3.79
N LYS A 128 -13.40 -13.01 -4.22
CA LYS A 128 -12.75 -13.22 -5.53
C LYS A 128 -13.64 -12.80 -6.69
N LYS A 129 -14.93 -13.14 -6.65
CA LYS A 129 -15.90 -12.70 -7.67
C LYS A 129 -16.07 -11.17 -7.66
N ALA A 130 -16.15 -10.57 -6.48
CA ALA A 130 -16.23 -9.12 -6.34
C ALA A 130 -14.97 -8.41 -6.86
N LEU A 131 -13.78 -8.97 -6.62
CA LEU A 131 -12.52 -8.45 -7.14
C LEU A 131 -12.51 -8.44 -8.67
N SER A 132 -12.88 -9.55 -9.33
CA SER A 132 -12.95 -9.60 -10.79
C SER A 132 -13.88 -8.51 -11.34
N ARG A 133 -15.08 -8.36 -10.77
CA ARG A 133 -16.02 -7.34 -11.21
C ARG A 133 -15.53 -5.92 -10.91
N ALA A 134 -14.86 -5.71 -9.79
CA ALA A 134 -14.29 -4.40 -9.46
C ALA A 134 -13.21 -3.97 -10.46
N LEU A 135 -12.35 -4.90 -10.90
CA LEU A 135 -11.33 -4.63 -11.91
C LEU A 135 -11.95 -4.26 -13.27
N GLU A 136 -12.99 -4.98 -13.70
CA GLU A 136 -13.73 -4.63 -14.93
C GLU A 136 -14.31 -3.20 -14.86
N ILE A 137 -14.91 -2.83 -13.72
CA ILE A 137 -15.47 -1.49 -13.52
C ILE A 137 -14.36 -0.43 -13.50
N LEU A 138 -13.21 -0.73 -12.89
CA LEU A 138 -12.06 0.19 -12.88
C LEU A 138 -11.54 0.47 -14.30
N ASP A 139 -11.52 -0.54 -15.17
CA ASP A 139 -11.16 -0.37 -16.58
C ASP A 139 -12.21 0.44 -17.35
N GLU A 140 -13.50 0.28 -17.04
CA GLU A 140 -14.60 1.04 -17.66
C GLU A 140 -14.57 2.53 -17.27
N ILE A 141 -14.26 2.86 -16.02
CA ILE A 141 -14.23 4.25 -15.53
C ILE A 141 -12.87 4.94 -15.73
N GLY A 142 -11.83 4.15 -16.05
CA GLY A 142 -10.46 4.62 -16.21
C GLY A 142 -10.33 5.62 -17.37
N MET A 143 -9.83 6.82 -17.06
CA MET A 143 -9.55 7.83 -18.08
C MET A 143 -8.09 7.71 -18.54
N LYS A 144 -7.88 7.50 -19.84
CA LYS A 144 -6.53 7.48 -20.40
C LYS A 144 -5.92 8.87 -20.36
N VAL A 145 -4.73 8.97 -19.76
CA VAL A 145 -3.92 10.18 -19.76
C VAL A 145 -3.12 10.24 -21.05
N TYR A 146 -3.07 11.41 -21.70
CA TYR A 146 -2.26 11.60 -22.90
C TYR A 146 -0.77 11.55 -22.57
N VAL A 147 -0.05 10.68 -23.28
CA VAL A 147 1.41 10.61 -23.28
C VAL A 147 1.85 10.62 -24.73
N GLY A 148 2.47 11.72 -25.15
CA GLY A 148 2.95 11.92 -26.52
C GLY A 148 4.39 11.47 -26.73
N ASP A 149 4.96 11.87 -27.86
CA ASP A 149 6.37 11.63 -28.18
C ASP A 149 7.27 12.55 -27.34
N LEU A 150 8.04 11.98 -26.41
CA LEU A 150 8.87 12.75 -25.47
C LEU A 150 10.06 13.43 -26.18
N ASP A 151 10.41 12.98 -27.38
CA ASP A 151 11.45 13.58 -28.23
C ASP A 151 10.99 14.91 -28.86
N LYS A 152 9.68 15.14 -28.97
CA LYS A 152 9.12 16.38 -29.54
C LYS A 152 8.78 17.38 -28.43
N PRO A 153 9.35 18.60 -28.47
CA PRO A 153 9.12 19.59 -27.42
C PRO A 153 7.65 19.90 -27.15
N GLU A 154 6.83 20.04 -28.19
CA GLU A 154 5.39 20.36 -28.04
C GLU A 154 4.58 19.24 -27.39
N GLU A 155 4.88 17.98 -27.73
CA GLU A 155 4.17 16.81 -27.16
C GLU A 155 4.65 16.52 -25.73
N ARG A 156 5.93 16.75 -25.45
CA ARG A 156 6.52 16.67 -24.11
C ARG A 156 5.87 17.66 -23.15
N GLU A 157 5.69 18.92 -23.55
CA GLU A 157 5.05 19.93 -22.68
C GLU A 157 3.58 19.60 -22.39
N LYS A 158 2.84 19.09 -23.39
CA LYS A 158 1.46 18.61 -23.17
C LYS A 158 1.42 17.43 -22.21
N THR A 159 2.32 16.46 -22.38
CA THR A 159 2.45 15.29 -21.50
C THR A 159 2.79 15.70 -20.07
N LYS A 160 3.72 16.65 -19.91
CA LYS A 160 4.08 17.24 -18.61
C LYS A 160 2.87 17.85 -17.92
N ALA A 161 2.08 18.66 -18.62
CA ALA A 161 0.89 19.29 -18.05
C ALA A 161 -0.15 18.28 -17.56
N GLU A 162 -0.36 17.17 -18.29
CA GLU A 162 -1.28 16.12 -17.86
C GLU A 162 -0.76 15.30 -16.68
N ILE A 163 0.52 14.89 -16.69
CA ILE A 163 1.15 14.16 -15.57
C ILE A 163 1.16 15.02 -14.30
N LYS A 164 1.40 16.33 -14.42
CA LYS A 164 1.44 17.26 -13.29
C LYS A 164 0.11 17.31 -12.53
N LYS A 165 -1.03 17.18 -13.23
CA LYS A 165 -2.36 17.08 -12.58
C LYS A 165 -2.46 15.84 -11.70
N ALA A 166 -1.98 14.69 -12.18
CA ALA A 166 -1.99 13.45 -11.41
C ALA A 166 -0.96 13.48 -10.26
N LEU A 167 0.22 14.04 -10.49
CA LEU A 167 1.28 14.14 -9.47
C LEU A 167 0.89 15.10 -8.33
N TYR A 168 0.11 16.14 -8.62
CA TYR A 168 -0.36 17.05 -7.60
C TYR A 168 -1.24 16.34 -6.55
N THR A 169 -2.10 15.41 -6.97
CA THR A 169 -2.99 14.70 -6.03
C THR A 169 -2.23 13.75 -5.12
N THR A 170 -1.14 13.13 -5.60
CA THR A 170 -0.31 12.22 -4.81
C THR A 170 0.57 12.96 -3.81
N LEU A 171 1.10 14.14 -4.18
CA LEU A 171 1.96 14.95 -3.31
C LEU A 171 1.18 15.76 -2.27
N ALA A 172 -0.04 16.19 -2.59
CA ALA A 172 -0.85 17.03 -1.71
C ALA A 172 -1.14 16.41 -0.32
N SER A 173 -1.03 15.10 -0.17
CA SER A 173 -1.25 14.39 1.10
C SER A 173 0.00 14.18 1.95
N LYS A 174 1.19 14.53 1.44
CA LYS A 174 2.48 14.23 2.09
C LYS A 174 3.27 15.47 2.49
N TYR A 175 3.11 16.59 1.76
CA TYR A 175 3.93 17.78 1.98
C TYR A 175 3.09 18.99 2.37
N ILE A 176 3.37 19.54 3.55
CA ILE A 176 2.93 20.89 3.94
C ILE A 176 3.98 21.88 3.39
N ALA A 177 4.01 22.05 2.08
CA ALA A 177 4.87 23.03 1.41
C ALA A 177 4.05 24.10 0.70
N THR A 178 4.66 25.26 0.46
CA THR A 178 4.04 26.28 -0.37
C THR A 178 3.80 25.74 -1.79
N PRO A 179 2.75 26.21 -2.49
CA PRO A 179 2.47 25.77 -3.86
C PRO A 179 3.68 25.82 -4.78
N ASP A 180 4.55 26.83 -4.63
CA ASP A 180 5.76 27.01 -5.44
C ASP A 180 6.78 25.87 -5.28
N VAL A 181 6.93 25.35 -4.05
CA VAL A 181 7.85 24.24 -3.75
C VAL A 181 7.30 22.93 -4.31
N ILE A 182 5.99 22.71 -4.17
CA ILE A 182 5.32 21.53 -4.76
C ILE A 182 5.47 21.57 -6.28
N ASP A 183 5.27 22.73 -6.90
CA ASP A 183 5.41 22.92 -8.35
C ASP A 183 6.81 22.58 -8.85
N LYS A 184 7.84 23.11 -8.17
CA LYS A 184 9.25 22.85 -8.48
C LYS A 184 9.63 21.38 -8.28
N LEU A 185 9.10 20.72 -7.25
CA LEU A 185 9.31 19.29 -7.01
C LEU A 185 8.66 18.45 -8.11
N MET A 186 7.43 18.79 -8.51
CA MET A 186 6.74 18.09 -9.60
C MET A 186 7.52 18.20 -10.91
N ASP A 187 7.98 19.41 -11.26
CA ASP A 187 8.79 19.60 -12.45
C ASP A 187 10.09 18.81 -12.38
N MET A 188 10.79 18.82 -11.24
CA MET A 188 12.02 18.05 -11.06
C MET A 188 11.79 16.54 -11.26
N VAL A 189 10.72 15.99 -10.69
CA VAL A 189 10.38 14.56 -10.80
C VAL A 189 10.03 14.19 -12.24
N ILE A 190 9.21 15.00 -12.92
CA ILE A 190 8.79 14.75 -14.30
C ILE A 190 10.01 14.83 -15.25
N GLU A 191 10.87 15.83 -15.09
CA GLU A 191 12.08 15.97 -15.91
C GLU A 191 13.04 14.80 -15.70
N ALA A 192 13.20 14.33 -14.46
CA ALA A 192 14.01 13.15 -14.18
C ALA A 192 13.42 11.90 -14.84
N ALA A 193 12.10 11.70 -14.74
CA ALA A 193 11.40 10.57 -15.36
C ALA A 193 11.53 10.59 -16.88
N PHE A 194 11.33 11.73 -17.53
CA PHE A 194 11.49 11.87 -18.99
C PHE A 194 12.91 11.58 -19.47
N ARG A 195 13.93 11.88 -18.65
CA ARG A 195 15.33 11.66 -19.03
C ARG A 195 15.74 10.19 -18.98
N VAL A 196 15.09 9.38 -18.15
CA VAL A 196 15.36 7.94 -18.02
C VAL A 196 14.30 7.07 -18.70
N ALA A 197 13.31 7.70 -19.36
CA ALA A 197 12.25 7.02 -20.08
C ALA A 197 12.81 6.38 -21.35
N GLU A 198 12.73 5.06 -21.44
CA GLU A 198 13.10 4.28 -22.62
C GLU A 198 11.84 3.95 -23.43
N LYS A 199 11.83 4.31 -24.71
CA LYS A 199 10.71 4.02 -25.60
C LYS A 199 10.68 2.53 -25.93
N ARG A 200 9.56 1.88 -25.66
CA ARG A 200 9.31 0.48 -26.01
C ARG A 200 8.81 0.36 -27.46
N PRO A 201 8.96 -0.83 -28.08
CA PRO A 201 8.52 -1.07 -29.47
C PRO A 201 7.01 -0.89 -29.69
N ASP A 202 6.21 -1.01 -28.63
CA ASP A 202 4.76 -0.81 -28.64
C ASP A 202 4.33 0.67 -28.55
N GLY A 203 5.31 1.59 -28.50
CA GLY A 203 5.07 3.03 -28.36
C GLY A 203 4.84 3.50 -26.92
N THR A 204 4.92 2.60 -25.93
CA THR A 204 4.92 2.96 -24.51
C THR A 204 6.30 3.35 -24.01
N TYR A 205 6.40 3.84 -22.77
CA TYR A 205 7.68 4.18 -22.15
C TYR A 205 7.91 3.33 -20.91
N ASP A 206 9.16 2.93 -20.72
CA ASP A 206 9.65 2.27 -19.51
C ASP A 206 10.50 3.24 -18.71
N VAL A 207 10.22 3.40 -17.42
CA VAL A 207 10.96 4.34 -16.56
C VAL A 207 11.73 3.53 -15.52
N LYS A 208 13.05 3.44 -15.69
CA LYS A 208 13.92 2.74 -14.75
C LYS A 208 14.34 3.66 -13.61
N LEU A 209 13.70 3.50 -12.45
CA LEU A 209 13.97 4.31 -11.26
C LEU A 209 15.43 4.22 -10.79
N ASP A 210 16.11 3.09 -11.02
CA ASP A 210 17.53 2.88 -10.67
C ASP A 210 18.47 3.86 -11.40
N MET A 211 18.05 4.44 -12.51
CA MET A 211 18.82 5.43 -13.27
C MET A 211 18.69 6.85 -12.69
N VAL A 212 17.84 7.05 -11.67
CA VAL A 212 17.63 8.34 -11.01
C VAL A 212 18.32 8.33 -9.65
N LYS A 213 19.46 9.00 -9.55
CA LYS A 213 20.18 9.16 -8.28
C LYS A 213 19.64 10.33 -7.48
N ILE A 214 19.16 10.06 -6.26
CA ILE A 214 18.71 11.09 -5.31
C ILE A 214 19.83 11.39 -4.32
N GLU A 215 20.36 12.62 -4.33
CA GLU A 215 21.32 13.11 -3.34
C GLU A 215 20.69 14.18 -2.45
N LYS A 216 20.86 14.02 -1.14
CA LYS A 216 20.35 14.96 -0.13
C LYS A 216 21.53 15.57 0.63
N LYS A 217 21.56 16.90 0.77
CA LYS A 217 22.54 17.62 1.57
C LYS A 217 21.82 18.44 2.63
N ARG A 218 22.36 18.47 3.86
CA ARG A 218 21.79 19.29 4.95
C ARG A 218 22.17 20.76 4.74
N GLY A 219 21.17 21.65 4.89
CA GLY A 219 21.34 23.11 4.84
C GLY A 219 20.68 23.78 3.62
N GLY A 220 20.19 25.01 3.82
CA GLY A 220 19.43 25.79 2.83
C GLY A 220 17.91 25.55 2.87
N SER A 221 17.14 26.52 2.38
CA SER A 221 15.70 26.44 2.12
C SER A 221 15.42 26.88 0.68
#